data_AF-A4VC20-F1
#
_entry.id   AF-A4VC20-F1
#
_cell.length_a   1.000
_cell.length_b   1.000
_cell.length_c   1.000
_cell.angle_alpha   90.00
_cell.angle_beta   90.00
_cell.angle_gamma   90.00
#
_symmetry.space_group_name_H-M   'P 1'
#
loop_
_entity.id
_entity.type
_entity.pdbx_description
1 polymer ?
#
loop_
_entity_poly.entity_id
_entity_poly.type
_entity_poly.pdbx_seq_one_letter_code
_entity_poly.pdbx_strand_id
1 'polypeptide(L)'
;MRNTLYRQMVYWINAHRTWIEVADDNLYKEHIISRSDRTDYLVSRTLVLRAFKANGTYLEGTTWAIPEHELDKALAIYRKQDRAFKQRIKKAAMNLTAVDAETIIRLATYGIVHLELRATPLHVPEKPYYLCY
;
A
#
# COMPACT_ATOMS: atom_id res chain seq x y z
N MET A 1 -8.99 -6.55 -1.68
CA MET A 1 -9.15 -5.73 -0.46
C MET A 1 -10.41 -4.91 -0.57
N ARG A 2 -11.11 -4.60 0.53
CA ARG A 2 -12.25 -3.66 0.42
C ARG A 2 -11.73 -2.32 -0.09
N ASN A 3 -12.33 -1.78 -1.15
CA ASN A 3 -11.88 -0.55 -1.80
C ASN A 3 -11.74 0.64 -0.82
N THR A 4 -12.59 0.71 0.20
CA THR A 4 -12.48 1.75 1.26
C THR A 4 -11.16 1.66 2.03
N LEU A 5 -10.76 0.46 2.45
CA LEU A 5 -9.48 0.24 3.15
C LEU A 5 -8.29 0.52 2.25
N TYR A 6 -8.40 0.15 0.97
CA TYR A 6 -7.38 0.42 -0.03
C TYR A 6 -7.17 1.92 -0.20
N ARG A 7 -8.24 2.71 -0.37
CA ARG A 7 -8.16 4.17 -0.48
C ARG A 7 -7.61 4.83 0.78
N GLN A 8 -7.99 4.35 1.97
CA GLN A 8 -7.40 4.84 3.22
C GLN A 8 -5.89 4.58 3.28
N MET A 9 -5.45 3.38 2.88
CA MET A 9 -4.02 3.05 2.85
C MET A 9 -3.25 3.98 1.91
N VAL A 10 -3.75 4.20 0.69
CA VAL A 10 -3.16 5.15 -0.27
C VAL A 10 -3.09 6.55 0.32
N TYR A 11 -4.16 7.01 0.97
CA TYR A 11 -4.19 8.31 1.65
C TYR A 11 -3.08 8.42 2.71
N TRP A 12 -2.95 7.44 3.60
CA TRP A 12 -1.94 7.47 4.65
C TRP A 12 -0.51 7.45 4.10
N ILE A 13 -0.26 6.67 3.05
CA ILE A 13 1.05 6.66 2.38
C ILE A 13 1.34 8.05 1.84
N ASN A 14 0.43 8.65 1.07
CA ASN A 14 0.67 9.95 0.46
C ASN A 14 0.79 11.10 1.46
N ALA A 15 0.01 11.07 2.56
CA ALA A 15 0.03 12.11 3.58
C ALA A 15 1.28 12.05 4.49
N HIS A 16 1.85 10.86 4.69
CA HIS A 16 2.95 10.64 5.64
C HIS A 16 4.24 10.12 5.00
N ARG A 17 4.31 10.10 3.66
CA ARG A 17 5.45 9.62 2.88
C ARG A 17 6.75 10.31 3.27
N THR A 18 7.81 9.53 3.45
CA THR A 18 9.14 10.08 3.75
C THR A 18 10.12 9.95 2.60
N TRP A 19 10.03 8.86 1.84
CA TRP A 19 10.89 8.57 0.69
C TRP A 19 10.20 7.77 -0.42
N ILE A 20 9.06 7.13 -0.14
CA ILE A 20 8.22 6.41 -1.11
C ILE A 20 6.91 7.16 -1.35
N GLU A 21 6.50 7.27 -2.60
CA GLU A 21 5.18 7.73 -3.01
C GLU A 21 4.36 6.64 -3.71
N VAL A 22 3.05 6.84 -3.79
CA VAL A 22 2.18 6.05 -4.64
C VAL A 22 2.28 6.58 -6.07
N ALA A 23 2.91 5.82 -6.97
CA ALA A 23 3.07 6.18 -8.38
C ALA A 23 1.82 5.84 -9.21
N ASP A 24 1.13 4.74 -8.87
CA ASP A 24 -0.14 4.36 -9.48
C ASP A 24 -0.95 3.53 -8.46
N ASP A 25 -2.21 3.89 -8.23
CA ASP A 25 -3.10 3.18 -7.32
C ASP A 25 -4.27 2.48 -8.01
N ASN A 26 -4.33 2.50 -9.35
CA ASN A 26 -5.43 1.94 -10.13
C ASN A 26 -4.95 1.11 -11.34
N LEU A 27 -3.66 0.77 -11.42
CA LEU A 27 -3.12 -0.14 -12.44
C LEU A 27 -3.73 -1.53 -12.32
N TYR A 28 -4.41 -2.01 -13.36
CA TYR A 28 -4.83 -3.41 -13.47
C TYR A 28 -3.86 -4.14 -14.39
N LYS A 29 -3.30 -5.24 -13.91
CA LYS A 29 -2.45 -6.12 -14.72
C LYS A 29 -2.63 -7.57 -14.30
N GLU A 30 -2.20 -8.46 -15.18
CA GLU A 30 -2.16 -9.89 -14.94
C GLU A 30 -1.01 -10.22 -13.98
N HIS A 31 -1.28 -11.10 -13.01
CA HIS A 31 -0.30 -11.60 -12.07
C HIS A 31 -0.33 -13.12 -12.07
N ILE A 32 0.87 -13.70 -12.05
CA ILE A 32 1.03 -15.14 -11.92
C ILE A 32 0.80 -15.52 -10.46
N ILE A 33 -0.13 -16.43 -10.21
CA ILE A 33 -0.39 -17.01 -8.90
C ILE A 33 -0.13 -18.51 -8.94
N SER A 34 0.48 -19.04 -7.88
CA SER A 34 0.60 -20.48 -7.68
C SER A 34 -0.64 -21.00 -6.94
N ARG A 35 -1.27 -22.04 -7.49
CA ARG A 35 -2.33 -22.81 -6.81
C ARG A 35 -1.93 -24.27 -6.88
N SER A 36 -1.59 -24.87 -5.74
CA SER A 36 -1.28 -26.29 -5.57
C SER A 36 -0.43 -26.93 -6.69
N ASP A 37 -1.06 -27.39 -7.78
CA ASP A 37 -0.48 -28.08 -8.93
C ASP A 37 -0.41 -27.26 -10.23
N ARG A 38 -0.89 -26.01 -10.25
CA ARG A 38 -0.98 -25.17 -11.45
C ARG A 38 -0.55 -23.72 -11.23
N THR A 39 0.04 -23.17 -12.27
CA THR A 39 0.24 -21.73 -12.45
C THR A 39 -1.04 -21.16 -13.06
N ASP A 40 -1.66 -20.23 -12.35
CA ASP A 40 -2.89 -19.57 -12.76
C ASP A 40 -2.62 -18.06 -12.90
N TYR A 41 -3.48 -17.37 -13.63
CA TYR A 41 -3.34 -15.94 -13.90
C TYR A 41 -4.50 -15.19 -13.28
N LEU A 42 -4.19 -14.11 -12.56
CA LEU A 42 -5.18 -13.25 -11.94
C LEU A 42 -4.96 -11.81 -12.37
N VAL A 43 -5.93 -11.25 -13.09
CA VAL A 43 -5.98 -9.80 -13.31
C VAL A 43 -6.46 -9.15 -12.02
N SER A 44 -5.61 -8.32 -11.41
CA SER A 44 -5.97 -7.59 -10.19
C SER A 44 -5.37 -6.20 -10.18
N ARG A 45 -6.00 -5.29 -9.42
CA ARG A 45 -5.42 -3.98 -9.14
C ARG A 45 -4.04 -4.14 -8.50
N THR A 46 -3.14 -3.23 -8.83
CA THR A 46 -1.75 -3.23 -8.38
C THR A 46 -1.43 -1.86 -7.84
N LEU A 47 -1.00 -1.81 -6.59
CA LEU A 47 -0.42 -0.61 -6.01
C LEU A 47 1.03 -0.51 -6.47
N VAL A 48 1.37 0.56 -7.17
CA VAL A 48 2.74 0.87 -7.58
C VAL A 48 3.31 1.91 -6.63
N LEU A 49 4.33 1.51 -5.89
CA LEU A 49 5.13 2.37 -5.05
C LEU A 49 6.40 2.78 -5.78
N ARG A 50 6.86 4.01 -5.57
CA ARG A 50 8.11 4.52 -6.15
C ARG A 50 8.90 5.30 -5.11
N ALA A 51 10.20 5.03 -5.03
CA ALA A 51 11.12 5.86 -4.28
C ALA A 51 11.29 7.21 -4.99
N PHE A 52 10.87 8.32 -4.36
CA PHE A 52 11.10 9.67 -4.91
C PHE A 52 12.43 10.27 -4.45
N LYS A 53 13.15 9.58 -3.56
CA LYS A 53 14.55 9.84 -3.21
C LYS A 53 15.20 8.55 -2.73
N ALA A 54 16.52 8.50 -2.76
CA ALA A 54 17.26 7.34 -2.24
C ALA A 54 17.03 7.16 -0.73
N ASN A 55 16.98 5.92 -0.28
CA ASN A 55 16.95 5.55 1.14
C ASN A 55 17.69 4.23 1.38
N GLY A 56 18.77 4.27 2.15
CA GLY A 56 19.65 3.12 2.35
C GLY A 56 20.18 2.57 1.01
N THR A 57 19.87 1.30 0.74
CA THR A 57 20.27 0.59 -0.50
C THR A 57 19.35 0.85 -1.68
N TYR A 58 18.23 1.53 -1.49
CA TYR A 58 17.25 1.79 -2.54
C TYR A 58 17.56 3.10 -3.24
N LEU A 59 17.68 3.03 -4.57
CA LEU A 59 17.91 4.19 -5.42
C LEU A 59 16.62 4.96 -5.66
N GLU A 60 16.74 6.27 -5.92
CA GLU A 60 15.63 7.06 -6.45
C GLU A 60 15.10 6.45 -7.75
N GLY A 61 13.78 6.43 -7.92
CA GLY A 61 13.11 5.80 -9.04
C GLY A 61 12.87 4.31 -8.89
N THR A 62 13.39 3.64 -7.85
CA THR A 62 13.07 2.23 -7.58
C THR A 62 11.56 2.06 -7.41
N THR A 63 10.97 1.09 -8.12
CA THR A 63 9.53 0.83 -8.09
C THR A 63 9.19 -0.55 -7.56
N TRP A 64 8.12 -0.64 -6.79
CA TRP A 64 7.55 -1.90 -6.30
C TRP A 64 6.09 -2.01 -6.71
N ALA A 65 5.75 -3.09 -7.40
CA ALA A 65 4.39 -3.40 -7.81
C ALA A 65 3.80 -4.43 -6.85
N ILE A 66 2.79 -4.04 -6.07
CA ILE A 66 2.16 -4.87 -5.05
C ILE A 66 0.74 -5.21 -5.50
N PRO A 67 0.47 -6.48 -5.86
CA PRO A 67 -0.87 -6.91 -6.27
C PRO A 67 -1.88 -6.81 -5.11
N GLU A 68 -3.13 -6.53 -5.43
CA GLU A 68 -4.20 -6.42 -4.42
C GLU A 68 -4.39 -7.72 -3.62
N HIS A 69 -4.17 -8.89 -4.23
CA HIS A 69 -4.28 -10.17 -3.54
C HIS A 69 -3.18 -10.37 -2.48
N GLU A 70 -1.99 -9.80 -2.66
CA GLU A 70 -0.94 -9.81 -1.64
C GLU A 70 -1.30 -8.86 -0.48
N LEU A 71 -1.92 -7.72 -0.78
CA LEU A 71 -2.47 -6.83 0.23
C LEU A 71 -3.59 -7.51 1.06
N ASP A 72 -4.42 -8.33 0.42
CA ASP A 72 -5.44 -9.13 1.11
C ASP A 72 -4.83 -10.19 2.03
N LYS A 73 -3.80 -10.90 1.56
CA LYS A 73 -3.05 -11.87 2.38
C LYS A 73 -2.43 -11.16 3.59
N ALA A 74 -1.77 -10.03 3.39
CA ALA A 74 -1.18 -9.21 4.44
C ALA A 74 -2.24 -8.76 5.47
N LEU A 75 -3.40 -8.29 5.00
CA LEU A 75 -4.50 -7.88 5.85
C LEU A 75 -5.05 -9.06 6.69
N ALA A 76 -5.15 -10.25 6.09
CA ALA A 76 -5.57 -11.46 6.80
C ALA A 76 -4.57 -11.88 7.88
N ILE A 77 -3.27 -11.79 7.60
CA ILE A 77 -2.20 -12.05 8.57
C ILE A 77 -2.27 -11.05 9.72
N TYR A 78 -2.36 -9.75 9.42
CA TYR A 78 -2.38 -8.71 10.44
C TYR A 78 -3.61 -8.84 11.36
N ARG A 79 -4.79 -9.16 10.82
CA ARG A 79 -6.00 -9.46 11.61
C ARG A 79 -5.86 -10.66 12.54
N LYS A 80 -5.01 -11.63 12.21
CA LYS A 80 -4.75 -12.79 13.08
C LYS A 80 -3.78 -12.42 14.20
N GLN A 81 -2.79 -11.58 13.92
CA GLN A 81 -1.77 -11.15 14.87
C GLN A 81 -2.29 -10.12 15.88
N ASP A 82 -3.09 -9.14 15.43
CA ASP A 82 -3.56 -8.04 16.28
C ASP A 82 -5.09 -8.06 16.45
N ARG A 83 -5.53 -8.43 17.67
CA ARG A 83 -6.94 -8.46 18.06
C ARG A 83 -7.55 -7.06 18.11
N ALA A 84 -6.80 -6.04 18.54
CA ALA A 84 -7.28 -4.66 18.62
C ALA A 84 -7.49 -4.08 17.21
N PHE A 85 -6.53 -4.29 16.30
CA PHE A 85 -6.70 -3.95 14.88
C PHE A 85 -7.92 -4.65 14.28
N LYS A 86 -8.07 -5.97 14.51
CA LYS A 86 -9.22 -6.74 14.02
C LYS A 86 -10.56 -6.16 14.51
N GLN A 87 -10.65 -5.77 15.78
CA GLN A 87 -11.87 -5.15 16.32
C GLN A 87 -12.12 -3.76 15.71
N ARG A 88 -11.06 -2.95 15.61
CA ARG A 88 -11.08 -1.58 15.08
C ARG A 88 -11.51 -1.51 13.61
N ILE A 89 -11.08 -2.46 12.78
CA ILE A 89 -11.41 -2.53 11.36
C ILE A 89 -12.79 -3.14 11.07
N LYS A 90 -13.41 -3.81 12.06
CA LYS A 90 -14.74 -4.43 11.95
C LYS A 90 -15.88 -3.44 12.22
N LYS A 91 -15.68 -2.46 13.12
CA LYS A 91 -16.72 -1.55 13.62
C LYS A 91 -16.89 -0.28 12.77
N ALA A 92 -17.27 -0.43 11.50
CA ALA A 92 -17.30 0.62 10.46
C ALA A 92 -15.90 0.96 9.92
N ALA A 93 -15.82 1.12 8.60
CA ALA A 93 -14.61 0.99 7.79
C ALA A 93 -13.61 2.16 7.88
N MET A 94 -13.52 2.86 9.02
CA MET A 94 -12.87 4.18 9.11
C MET A 94 -11.72 4.28 10.12
N ASN A 95 -10.94 3.23 10.32
CA ASN A 95 -9.89 3.28 11.34
C ASN A 95 -8.55 2.71 10.88
N LEU A 96 -8.20 2.72 9.59
CA LEU A 96 -6.81 2.44 9.21
C LEU A 96 -5.95 3.63 9.66
N THR A 97 -4.75 3.40 10.19
CA THR A 97 -3.75 4.45 10.50
C THR A 97 -2.53 4.35 9.61
N ALA A 98 -1.63 5.34 9.65
CA ALA A 98 -0.33 5.24 8.97
C ALA A 98 0.49 4.01 9.42
N VAL A 99 0.46 3.65 10.70
CA VAL A 99 1.14 2.45 11.23
C VAL A 99 0.53 1.17 10.67
N ASP A 100 -0.79 1.13 10.48
CA ASP A 100 -1.44 -0.02 9.85
C ASP A 100 -1.06 -0.12 8.37
N ALA A 101 -1.02 1.00 7.64
CA ALA A 101 -0.59 1.05 6.24
C ALA A 101 0.87 0.54 6.09
N GLU A 102 1.78 1.03 6.92
CA GLU A 102 3.17 0.54 7.04
C GLU A 102 3.21 -0.97 7.21
N THR A 103 2.45 -1.47 8.20
CA THR A 103 2.45 -2.89 8.54
C THR A 103 1.89 -3.76 7.41
N ILE A 104 0.83 -3.31 6.75
CA ILE A 104 0.23 -4.03 5.61
C ILE A 104 1.21 -4.10 4.44
N ILE A 105 1.87 -3.00 4.08
CA ILE A 105 2.86 -2.99 2.99
C ILE A 105 4.06 -3.87 3.32
N ARG A 106 4.57 -3.78 4.56
CA ARG A 106 5.68 -4.64 5.00
C ARG A 106 5.31 -6.12 4.91
N LEU A 107 4.11 -6.50 5.34
CA LEU A 107 3.63 -7.88 5.25
C LEU A 107 3.41 -8.32 3.79
N ALA A 108 2.82 -7.48 2.94
CA ALA A 108 2.54 -7.79 1.54
C ALA A 108 3.82 -7.91 0.69
N THR A 109 4.90 -7.29 1.14
CA THR A 109 6.22 -7.34 0.48
C THR A 109 7.19 -8.25 1.21
N TYR A 110 6.72 -9.10 2.12
CA TYR A 110 7.55 -10.06 2.85
C TYR A 110 8.75 -9.42 3.58
N GLY A 111 8.57 -8.17 4.05
CA GLY A 111 9.60 -7.41 4.74
C GLY A 111 10.56 -6.64 3.84
N ILE A 112 10.37 -6.63 2.52
CA ILE A 112 11.26 -5.92 1.59
C ILE A 112 11.04 -4.41 1.70
N VAL A 113 9.79 -3.95 1.66
CA VAL A 113 9.46 -2.52 1.62
C VAL A 113 9.08 -2.02 3.01
N HIS A 114 9.80 -0.99 3.45
CA HIS A 114 9.51 -0.20 4.65
C HIS A 114 9.22 1.24 4.22
N LEU A 115 8.01 1.72 4.45
CA LEU A 115 7.58 3.05 4.02
C LEU A 115 8.15 4.15 4.91
N GLU A 116 8.44 3.82 6.17
CA GLU A 116 8.94 4.75 7.19
C GLU A 116 8.03 5.98 7.34
N LEU A 117 6.71 5.76 7.39
CA LEU A 117 5.74 6.86 7.48
C LEU A 117 5.91 7.65 8.79
N ARG A 118 5.94 8.98 8.69
CA ARG A 118 6.10 9.88 9.86
C ARG A 118 4.76 10.33 10.42
N ALA A 119 4.63 10.44 11.74
CA ALA A 119 3.39 10.86 12.40
C ALA A 119 2.93 12.29 12.03
N THR A 120 3.87 13.18 11.68
CA THR A 120 3.54 14.50 11.14
C THR A 120 3.25 14.39 9.64
N PRO A 121 2.03 14.73 9.18
CA PRO A 121 1.78 14.79 7.75
C PRO A 121 2.68 15.87 7.16
N LEU A 122 3.50 15.50 6.18
CA LEU A 122 4.22 16.51 5.41
C LEU A 122 3.15 17.25 4.62
N HIS A 123 3.03 18.55 4.84
CA HIS A 123 2.18 19.41 4.02
C HIS A 123 2.71 19.32 2.59
N VAL A 124 2.16 18.42 1.79
CA VAL A 124 2.39 18.40 0.36
C VAL A 124 1.41 19.42 -0.19
N PRO A 125 1.83 20.63 -0.62
CA PRO A 125 0.94 21.46 -1.40
C PRO A 125 0.49 20.62 -2.60
N GLU A 126 -0.82 20.41 -2.73
CA GLU A 126 -1.41 19.79 -3.90
C GLU A 126 -0.86 20.55 -5.11
N LYS A 127 -0.18 19.84 -6.01
CA LYS A 127 0.12 20.42 -7.33
C LYS A 127 -1.24 20.80 -7.91
N PRO A 128 -1.50 22.09 -8.23
CA PRO A 128 -2.75 22.45 -8.85
C PRO A 128 -2.79 21.72 -10.18
N TYR A 129 -3.76 20.83 -10.34
CA TYR A 129 -4.11 20.32 -11.66
C TYR A 129 -4.33 21.53 -12.55
N TYR A 130 -3.55 21.61 -13.62
CA TYR A 130 -3.66 22.66 -14.63
C TYR A 130 -5.12 22.70 -15.12
N LEU A 131 -5.82 23.78 -14.77
CA LEU A 131 -6.90 24.30 -15.60
C LEU A 131 -6.23 24.80 -16.88
N CYS A 132 -6.35 24.00 -17.95
CA CYS A 132 -6.19 24.52 -19.29
C CYS A 132 -7.56 24.42 -19.98
N TYR A 133 -7.98 25.59 -20.46
CA TYR A 133 -9.23 25.92 -21.14
C TYR A 133 -9.49 25.07 -22.39
#